data_AF-A0A1I3J906-F1
#
_entry.id   AF-A0A1I3J906-F1
#
_cell.length_a   1.000
_cell.length_b   1.000
_cell.length_c   1.000
_cell.angle_alpha   90.00
_cell.angle_beta   90.00
_cell.angle_gamma   90.00
#
_symmetry.space_group_name_H-M   'P 1'
#
loop_
_entity.id
_entity.type
_entity.pdbx_description
1 polymer ?
#
loop_
_entity_poly.entity_id
_entity_poly.type
_entity_poly.pdbx_seq_one_letter_code
_entity_poly.pdbx_strand_id
1 'polypeptide(L)'
;MKKLVKLLLTASALAYAMPVVTADLAGLNTAEARSDKANGGNSGNGGNSGHSGNRGNSSSAGNAGGNSANAATAGTRGNSANAGNPGGKPLAAALKSLNSLGRNPNGIMNSSDPKMAPIKDYFGAVAAYDDAQGAADAAGSAYADSYADLAASAAALGLSSTPADWASEIDQLSADLAANPVAEGEPGYQEYLDQLAAVEKAEVELDRALADKAVLDAAVDDLALAEAAISDESLVDAIVSAANATGNTPITADDVTPEMLDYAKAKLGV
;
A
#
# COMPACT_ATOMS: atom_id res chain seq x y z
N MET A 1 24.68 -33.31 16.08
CA MET A 1 23.26 -33.68 16.25
C MET A 1 22.48 -32.56 16.94
N LYS A 2 21.94 -31.60 16.17
CA LYS A 2 20.85 -30.71 16.54
C LYS A 2 20.24 -30.14 15.26
N LYS A 3 19.00 -30.59 14.98
CA LYS A 3 17.93 -29.94 14.21
C LYS A 3 18.01 -29.93 12.68
N LEU A 4 17.64 -31.09 12.13
CA LEU A 4 16.74 -31.19 10.98
C LEU A 4 15.50 -30.31 11.19
N VAL A 5 15.36 -29.24 10.42
CA VAL A 5 14.06 -28.65 10.09
C VAL A 5 13.91 -28.77 8.59
N LYS A 6 13.14 -29.80 8.18
CA LYS A 6 12.67 -29.98 6.81
C LYS A 6 11.76 -28.80 6.47
N LEU A 7 12.27 -27.79 5.78
CA LEU A 7 11.43 -26.78 5.14
C LEU A 7 10.90 -27.40 3.84
N LEU A 8 9.74 -28.04 3.94
CA LEU A 8 8.98 -28.54 2.80
C LEU A 8 8.35 -27.32 2.12
N LEU A 9 9.04 -26.73 1.13
CA LEU A 9 8.50 -25.64 0.34
C LEU A 9 7.34 -26.19 -0.52
N THR A 10 6.12 -25.99 -0.04
CA THR A 10 4.89 -26.29 -0.78
C THR A 10 4.09 -25.00 -0.87
N ALA A 11 4.15 -24.32 -2.00
CA ALA A 11 3.13 -23.37 -2.45
C ALA A 11 3.43 -23.04 -3.93
N SER A 12 2.76 -23.69 -4.87
CA SER A 12 1.46 -23.25 -5.40
C SER A 12 1.60 -21.99 -6.23
N ALA A 13 1.54 -22.19 -7.54
CA ALA A 13 1.45 -21.15 -8.54
C ALA A 13 0.33 -20.15 -8.20
N LEU A 14 0.72 -18.90 -7.96
CA LEU A 14 -0.13 -17.76 -8.28
C LEU A 14 0.64 -16.92 -9.29
N ALA A 15 0.26 -17.11 -10.56
CA ALA A 15 0.66 -16.26 -11.66
C ALA A 15 0.00 -14.89 -11.48
N TYR A 16 0.63 -14.01 -10.71
CA TYR A 16 0.51 -12.58 -10.96
C TYR A 16 1.78 -12.13 -11.65
N ALA A 17 1.62 -11.80 -12.92
CA ALA A 17 2.64 -11.23 -13.78
C ALA A 17 2.98 -9.82 -13.28
N MET A 18 3.83 -9.72 -12.27
CA MET A 18 4.80 -8.64 -12.22
C MET A 18 5.98 -9.10 -13.07
N PRO A 19 6.44 -8.34 -14.08
CA PRO A 19 7.69 -8.65 -14.74
C PRO A 19 8.76 -8.59 -13.66
N VAL A 20 9.27 -9.76 -13.24
CA VAL A 20 10.62 -9.83 -12.69
C VAL A 20 11.48 -9.27 -13.80
N VAL A 21 11.91 -8.02 -13.63
CA VAL A 21 12.92 -7.41 -14.46
C VAL A 21 14.21 -8.15 -14.13
N THR A 22 14.36 -9.37 -14.65
CA THR A 22 15.65 -9.97 -14.95
C THR A 22 16.18 -9.26 -16.20
N ALA A 23 16.39 -7.95 -16.11
CA ALA A 23 17.18 -7.22 -17.07
C ALA A 23 18.55 -7.00 -16.42
N ASP A 24 19.48 -7.86 -16.81
CA ASP A 24 20.83 -7.42 -17.12
C ASP A 24 21.65 -6.86 -15.95
N LEU A 25 22.02 -7.73 -15.01
CA LEU A 25 23.12 -7.49 -14.07
C LEU A 25 24.47 -7.93 -14.65
N ALA A 26 24.67 -7.73 -15.96
CA ALA A 26 25.91 -7.99 -16.67
C ALA A 26 26.46 -6.69 -17.28
N GLY A 27 26.81 -5.74 -16.42
CA GLY A 27 27.70 -4.65 -16.80
C GLY A 27 27.27 -3.31 -16.27
N LEU A 28 27.88 -2.89 -15.17
CA LEU A 28 28.32 -1.51 -14.93
C LEU A 28 29.30 -1.52 -13.74
N ASN A 29 30.55 -1.86 -14.05
CA ASN A 29 31.68 -1.32 -13.29
C ASN A 29 31.79 0.17 -13.63
N THR A 30 31.61 1.07 -12.66
CA THR A 30 32.49 2.22 -12.36
C THR A 30 31.82 3.26 -11.44
N ALA A 31 32.64 3.77 -10.50
CA ALA A 31 32.53 5.03 -9.75
C ALA A 31 31.44 5.11 -8.66
N GLU A 32 31.79 4.90 -7.40
CA GLU A 32 32.21 5.96 -6.47
C GLU A 32 31.12 7.00 -6.17
N ALA A 33 30.46 6.89 -5.01
CA ALA A 33 30.75 7.73 -3.85
C ALA A 33 29.75 7.46 -2.72
N ARG A 34 30.26 6.90 -1.62
CA ARG A 34 29.67 7.04 -0.29
C ARG A 34 29.52 8.53 0.04
N SER A 35 28.37 8.92 0.59
CA SER A 35 28.37 9.98 1.59
C SER A 35 27.58 9.55 2.83
N ASP A 36 28.33 9.07 3.81
CA ASP A 36 27.95 9.12 5.21
C ASP A 36 27.73 10.60 5.57
N LYS A 37 26.47 11.05 5.58
CA LYS A 37 25.88 12.20 6.32
C LYS A 37 24.71 12.81 5.57
N ALA A 38 23.49 12.47 5.99
CA ALA A 38 22.36 13.40 5.96
C ALA A 38 21.61 13.30 7.29
N ASN A 39 22.26 13.80 8.34
CA ASN A 39 21.61 14.22 9.58
C ASN A 39 21.54 15.75 9.54
N GLY A 40 20.37 16.34 9.78
CA GLY A 40 20.13 17.78 9.83
C GLY A 40 19.11 18.26 8.78
N GLY A 41 18.08 19.03 9.09
CA GLY A 41 17.84 19.77 10.31
C GLY A 41 16.39 20.24 10.42
N ASN A 42 15.93 20.23 11.66
CA ASN A 42 14.84 21.04 12.17
C ASN A 42 15.17 22.53 11.95
N SER A 43 14.27 23.29 11.32
CA SER A 43 14.29 24.75 11.39
C SER A 43 12.87 25.31 11.30
N GLY A 44 12.45 25.92 12.40
CA GLY A 44 11.27 26.76 12.46
C GLY A 44 11.59 28.19 11.99
N ASN A 45 10.59 28.84 11.42
CA ASN A 45 10.41 30.30 11.31
C ASN A 45 9.03 30.51 10.68
N GLY A 46 8.17 31.47 11.00
CA GLY A 46 8.20 32.64 11.84
C GLY A 46 6.83 33.29 11.62
N GLY A 47 6.30 33.97 12.64
CA GLY A 47 4.94 34.51 12.60
C GLY A 47 4.69 35.54 11.50
N ASN A 48 3.41 35.75 11.19
CA ASN A 48 2.97 37.05 10.69
C ASN A 48 1.60 37.43 11.25
N SER A 49 1.53 38.70 11.60
CA SER A 49 0.50 39.44 12.32
C SER A 49 -0.65 39.93 11.45
N GLY A 50 -1.85 39.92 12.04
CA GLY A 50 -2.84 41.03 12.08
C GLY A 50 -3.27 41.78 10.81
N HIS A 51 -4.58 41.75 10.52
CA HIS A 51 -5.40 42.90 10.08
C HIS A 51 -6.88 42.46 10.10
N SER A 52 -7.71 42.92 11.05
CA SER A 52 -8.61 44.09 10.96
C SER A 52 -9.65 44.02 9.84
N GLY A 53 -10.94 43.98 10.20
CA GLY A 53 -12.01 44.02 9.20
C GLY A 53 -13.43 43.97 9.75
N ASN A 54 -13.72 44.76 10.78
CA ASN A 54 -15.08 45.02 11.27
C ASN A 54 -15.88 45.79 10.20
N ARG A 55 -16.94 45.20 9.62
CA ARG A 55 -18.02 45.93 8.94
C ARG A 55 -19.35 45.24 9.18
N GLY A 56 -20.05 45.69 10.21
CA GLY A 56 -21.50 45.62 10.24
C GLY A 56 -22.06 46.51 9.12
N ASN A 57 -23.09 46.01 8.44
CA ASN A 57 -23.99 46.87 7.69
C ASN A 57 -25.43 46.45 7.98
N SER A 58 -26.10 47.33 8.72
CA SER A 58 -27.52 47.38 8.96
C SER A 58 -28.27 47.81 7.70
N SER A 59 -29.32 47.09 7.34
CA SER A 59 -30.46 47.69 6.64
C SER A 59 -31.74 46.90 6.96
N SER A 60 -32.33 47.30 8.07
CA SER A 60 -33.76 47.17 8.31
C SER A 60 -34.49 48.08 7.31
N ALA A 61 -35.23 47.49 6.39
CA ALA A 61 -36.24 48.16 5.60
C ALA A 61 -37.38 47.17 5.38
N GLY A 62 -38.46 47.34 6.17
CA GLY A 62 -39.73 46.70 5.89
C GLY A 62 -40.40 47.35 4.69
N ASN A 63 -41.16 46.57 3.93
CA ASN A 63 -42.42 47.07 3.39
C ASN A 63 -43.42 45.93 3.14
N ALA A 64 -44.68 46.32 3.34
CA ALA A 64 -45.95 45.61 3.13
C ALA A 64 -45.95 44.68 1.90
N GLY A 65 -46.61 43.51 1.93
CA GLY A 65 -48.05 43.37 2.18
C GLY A 65 -48.79 43.37 0.85
N GLY A 66 -49.17 42.18 0.36
CA GLY A 66 -49.84 42.02 -0.93
C GLY A 66 -50.42 40.62 -1.11
N ASN A 67 -51.61 40.41 -0.57
CA ASN A 67 -52.50 39.30 -0.90
C ASN A 67 -52.94 39.40 -2.38
N SER A 68 -52.84 38.31 -3.15
CA SER A 68 -53.85 37.99 -4.16
C SER A 68 -53.74 36.52 -4.55
N ALA A 69 -54.77 35.78 -4.16
CA ALA A 69 -55.06 34.45 -4.65
C ALA A 69 -55.52 34.46 -6.11
N ASN A 70 -55.43 33.27 -6.71
CA ASN A 70 -56.25 32.74 -7.80
C ASN A 70 -55.72 32.88 -9.24
N ALA A 71 -55.17 31.77 -9.76
CA ALA A 71 -55.64 31.17 -11.01
C ALA A 71 -55.05 29.77 -11.15
N ALA A 72 -55.91 28.76 -10.98
CA ALA A 72 -55.66 27.42 -11.43
C ALA A 72 -55.66 27.40 -12.97
N THR A 73 -54.56 26.94 -13.56
CA THR A 73 -54.59 26.41 -14.93
C THR A 73 -53.78 25.12 -14.95
N ALA A 74 -54.52 24.03 -15.13
CA ALA A 74 -54.01 22.72 -15.43
C ALA A 74 -53.10 22.77 -16.67
N GLY A 75 -51.96 22.08 -16.60
CA GLY A 75 -51.01 22.02 -17.71
C GLY A 75 -49.86 21.07 -17.42
N THR A 76 -50.16 19.78 -17.53
CA THR A 76 -49.24 18.78 -18.06
C THR A 76 -47.96 18.49 -17.26
N ARG A 77 -48.06 17.42 -16.48
CA ARG A 77 -46.93 16.60 -16.01
C ARG A 77 -46.10 16.15 -17.21
N GLY A 78 -44.97 16.81 -17.44
CA GLY A 78 -43.90 16.34 -18.33
C GLY A 78 -42.87 15.58 -17.51
N ASN A 79 -43.15 14.30 -17.28
CA ASN A 79 -42.20 13.32 -16.75
C ASN A 79 -41.03 13.20 -17.74
N SER A 80 -39.90 13.87 -17.49
CA SER A 80 -38.68 13.62 -18.25
C SER A 80 -38.14 12.27 -17.82
N ALA A 81 -38.41 11.30 -18.67
CA ALA A 81 -37.95 9.93 -18.70
C ALA A 81 -36.75 9.66 -17.78
N ASN A 82 -37.10 8.97 -16.70
CA ASN A 82 -36.28 8.01 -15.99
C ASN A 82 -35.61 7.07 -17.00
N ALA A 83 -34.35 7.34 -17.34
CA ALA A 83 -33.51 6.39 -18.04
C ALA A 83 -32.72 5.60 -16.98
N GLY A 84 -33.21 4.41 -16.64
CA GLY A 84 -32.39 3.33 -16.09
C GLY A 84 -32.12 3.29 -14.58
N ASN A 85 -33.14 3.30 -13.71
CA ASN A 85 -33.20 2.43 -12.51
C ASN A 85 -34.63 2.51 -11.90
N PRO A 86 -35.40 1.41 -11.74
CA PRO A 86 -36.73 1.48 -11.14
C PRO A 86 -36.60 1.49 -9.60
N GLY A 87 -36.13 2.62 -9.05
CA GLY A 87 -35.96 2.80 -7.60
C GLY A 87 -34.97 3.90 -7.20
N GLY A 88 -34.06 4.28 -8.11
CA GLY A 88 -33.00 5.25 -7.83
C GLY A 88 -33.50 6.71 -7.76
N LYS A 89 -32.94 7.47 -6.81
CA LYS A 89 -33.08 8.94 -6.78
C LYS A 89 -32.49 9.51 -8.08
N PRO A 90 -33.04 10.60 -8.66
CA PRO A 90 -32.45 11.23 -9.84
C PRO A 90 -30.98 11.59 -9.55
N LEU A 91 -30.07 11.34 -10.49
CA LEU A 91 -28.61 11.50 -10.34
C LEU A 91 -28.21 12.82 -9.65
N ALA A 92 -28.89 13.92 -9.98
CA ALA A 92 -28.64 15.22 -9.35
C ALA A 92 -28.88 15.24 -7.82
N ALA A 93 -29.88 14.50 -7.32
CA ALA A 93 -30.14 14.36 -5.89
C ALA A 93 -29.10 13.45 -5.22
N ALA A 94 -28.63 12.40 -5.91
CA ALA A 94 -27.57 11.52 -5.43
C ALA A 94 -26.20 12.24 -5.36
N LEU A 95 -25.84 13.01 -6.39
CA LEU A 95 -24.65 13.86 -6.38
C LEU A 95 -24.73 14.96 -5.30
N LYS A 96 -25.93 15.49 -5.03
CA LYS A 96 -26.12 16.45 -3.93
C LYS A 96 -25.82 15.84 -2.56
N SER A 97 -26.13 14.56 -2.32
CA SER A 97 -25.74 13.88 -1.08
C SER A 97 -24.24 13.70 -0.94
N LEU A 98 -23.49 13.64 -2.05
CA LEU A 98 -22.04 13.54 -2.09
C LEU A 98 -21.33 14.90 -2.03
N ASN A 99 -22.05 16.01 -1.94
CA ASN A 99 -21.44 17.34 -1.89
C ASN A 99 -20.54 17.56 -0.65
N SER A 100 -20.72 16.76 0.42
CA SER A 100 -19.80 16.75 1.57
C SER A 100 -18.40 16.25 1.22
N LEU A 101 -18.24 15.44 0.16
CA LEU A 101 -16.95 15.01 -0.38
C LEU A 101 -16.21 16.15 -1.09
N GLY A 102 -16.92 17.20 -1.53
CA GLY A 102 -16.31 18.39 -2.13
C GLY A 102 -15.56 19.30 -1.15
N ARG A 103 -15.43 18.90 0.12
CA ARG A 103 -14.59 19.59 1.11
C ARG A 103 -13.11 19.28 0.83
N ASN A 104 -12.21 20.15 1.29
CA ASN A 104 -10.79 19.82 1.24
C ASN A 104 -10.49 18.57 2.11
N PRO A 105 -9.48 17.75 1.79
CA PRO A 105 -9.17 16.53 2.55
C PRO A 105 -8.97 16.78 4.05
N ASN A 106 -8.35 17.91 4.42
CA ASN A 106 -8.21 18.32 5.81
C ASN A 106 -9.56 18.57 6.51
N GLY A 107 -10.55 19.09 5.79
CA GLY A 107 -11.91 19.30 6.28
C GLY A 107 -12.71 18.01 6.36
N ILE A 108 -12.42 17.02 5.51
CA ILE A 108 -12.96 15.66 5.63
C ILE A 108 -12.43 15.03 6.92
N MET A 109 -11.11 14.98 7.10
CA MET A 109 -10.45 14.33 8.25
C MET A 109 -10.83 14.93 9.60
N ASN A 110 -11.01 16.25 9.67
CA ASN A 110 -11.37 16.94 10.91
C ASN A 110 -12.89 17.11 11.11
N SER A 111 -13.73 16.61 10.21
CA SER A 111 -15.19 16.75 10.31
C SER A 111 -15.77 15.88 11.44
N SER A 112 -16.63 16.43 12.30
CA SER A 112 -17.41 15.64 13.27
C SER A 112 -18.70 15.06 12.68
N ASP A 113 -18.97 15.28 11.38
CA ASP A 113 -20.15 14.77 10.68
C ASP A 113 -20.11 13.22 10.58
N PRO A 114 -21.12 12.49 11.10
CA PRO A 114 -21.19 11.03 11.02
C PRO A 114 -21.09 10.49 9.59
N LYS A 115 -21.52 11.25 8.58
CA LYS A 115 -21.39 10.85 7.17
C LYS A 115 -19.94 10.69 6.72
N MET A 116 -19.03 11.40 7.37
CA MET A 116 -17.64 11.43 6.97
C MET A 116 -16.84 10.32 7.65
N ALA A 117 -17.36 9.65 8.69
CA ALA A 117 -16.62 8.62 9.40
C ALA A 117 -16.20 7.45 8.47
N PRO A 118 -17.09 6.83 7.67
CA PRO A 118 -16.70 5.74 6.76
C PRO A 118 -15.72 6.20 5.67
N ILE A 119 -15.82 7.46 5.24
CA ILE A 119 -14.91 8.05 4.24
C ILE A 119 -13.52 8.30 4.84
N LYS A 120 -13.44 8.70 6.13
CA LYS A 120 -12.16 8.80 6.84
C LYS A 120 -11.52 7.43 7.02
N ASP A 121 -12.32 6.43 7.35
CA ASP A 121 -11.84 5.05 7.50
C ASP A 121 -11.27 4.56 6.17
N TYR A 122 -11.93 4.83 5.04
CA TYR A 122 -11.40 4.56 3.70
C TYR A 122 -10.08 5.29 3.43
N PHE A 123 -9.96 6.58 3.75
CA PHE A 123 -8.67 7.27 3.61
C PHE A 123 -7.59 6.73 4.56
N GLY A 124 -7.98 6.23 5.73
CA GLY A 124 -7.08 5.50 6.62
C GLY A 124 -6.56 4.21 5.96
N ALA A 125 -7.42 3.51 5.23
CA ALA A 125 -7.01 2.34 4.43
C ALA A 125 -6.09 2.73 3.27
N VAL A 126 -6.33 3.86 2.59
CA VAL A 126 -5.42 4.40 1.55
C VAL A 126 -4.04 4.68 2.12
N ALA A 127 -3.96 5.35 3.28
CA ALA A 127 -2.67 5.58 3.93
C ALA A 127 -1.99 4.27 4.36
N ALA A 128 -2.75 3.29 4.85
CA ALA A 128 -2.22 1.98 5.20
C ALA A 128 -1.71 1.20 3.98
N TYR A 129 -2.34 1.37 2.81
CA TYR A 129 -1.86 0.82 1.54
C TYR A 129 -0.52 1.44 1.13
N ASP A 130 -0.40 2.77 1.20
CA ASP A 130 0.86 3.46 0.88
C ASP A 130 2.00 3.00 1.81
N ASP A 131 1.71 2.87 3.12
CA ASP A 131 2.66 2.35 4.11
C ASP A 131 3.04 0.89 3.81
N ALA A 132 2.06 0.03 3.47
CA ALA A 132 2.30 -1.38 3.13
C ALA A 132 3.12 -1.53 1.84
N GLN A 133 2.87 -0.67 0.84
CA GLN A 133 3.65 -0.63 -0.40
C GLN A 133 5.11 -0.27 -0.09
N GLY A 134 5.34 0.78 0.71
CA GLY A 134 6.68 1.16 1.14
C GLY A 134 7.39 0.05 1.93
N ALA A 135 6.65 -0.69 2.77
CA ALA A 135 7.18 -1.84 3.50
C ALA A 135 7.57 -3.01 2.58
N ALA A 136 6.73 -3.33 1.59
CA ALA A 136 7.02 -4.37 0.60
C ALA A 136 8.25 -4.01 -0.26
N ASP A 137 8.37 -2.74 -0.68
CA ASP A 137 9.54 -2.25 -1.44
C ASP A 137 10.83 -2.33 -0.61
N ALA A 138 10.77 -1.93 0.66
CA ALA A 138 11.90 -2.01 1.58
C ALA A 138 12.32 -3.47 1.84
N ALA A 139 11.35 -4.36 2.08
CA ALA A 139 11.62 -5.79 2.27
C ALA A 139 12.18 -6.44 1.00
N GLY A 140 11.69 -6.03 -0.18
CA GLY A 140 12.18 -6.48 -1.47
C GLY A 140 13.63 -6.10 -1.70
N SER A 141 14.00 -4.87 -1.34
CA SER A 141 15.39 -4.38 -1.41
C SER A 141 16.30 -5.15 -0.45
N ALA A 142 15.87 -5.36 0.80
CA ALA A 142 16.64 -6.11 1.79
C ALA A 142 16.87 -7.57 1.36
N TYR A 143 15.85 -8.22 0.82
CA TYR A 143 15.98 -9.57 0.26
C TYR A 143 16.90 -9.61 -0.97
N ALA A 144 16.83 -8.62 -1.87
CA ALA A 144 17.72 -8.55 -3.02
C ALA A 144 19.20 -8.44 -2.60
N ASP A 145 19.49 -7.60 -1.60
CA ASP A 145 20.84 -7.43 -1.06
C ASP A 145 21.36 -8.72 -0.42
N SER A 146 20.60 -9.35 0.48
CA SER A 146 21.03 -10.61 1.13
C SER A 146 21.13 -11.78 0.15
N TYR A 147 20.27 -11.82 -0.86
CA TYR A 147 20.36 -12.81 -1.92
C TYR A 147 21.62 -12.61 -2.79
N ALA A 148 22.02 -11.37 -3.08
CA ALA A 148 23.25 -11.09 -3.82
C ALA A 148 24.50 -11.52 -3.05
N ASP A 149 24.53 -11.28 -1.73
CA ASP A 149 25.60 -11.76 -0.84
C ASP A 149 25.69 -13.29 -0.87
N LEU A 150 24.55 -13.98 -0.68
CA LEU A 150 24.48 -15.45 -0.75
C LEU A 150 24.93 -15.97 -2.12
N ALA A 151 24.50 -15.33 -3.22
CA ALA A 151 24.90 -15.71 -4.57
C ALA A 151 26.41 -15.58 -4.80
N ALA A 152 27.04 -14.55 -4.22
CA ALA A 152 28.49 -14.38 -4.28
C ALA A 152 29.21 -15.49 -3.50
N SER A 153 28.71 -15.88 -2.32
CA SER A 153 29.29 -16.99 -1.55
C SER A 153 29.06 -18.35 -2.22
N ALA A 154 27.88 -18.58 -2.82
CA ALA A 154 27.61 -19.77 -3.60
C ALA A 154 28.58 -19.89 -4.79
N ALA A 155 28.83 -18.80 -5.51
CA ALA A 155 29.81 -18.77 -6.59
C ALA A 155 31.25 -19.02 -6.09
N ALA A 156 31.64 -18.46 -4.94
CA ALA A 156 32.96 -18.67 -4.34
C ALA A 156 33.18 -20.12 -3.91
N LEU A 157 32.13 -20.80 -3.45
CA LEU A 157 32.13 -22.22 -3.09
C LEU A 157 32.02 -23.15 -4.31
N GLY A 158 31.79 -22.61 -5.52
CA GLY A 158 31.62 -23.42 -6.72
C GLY A 158 30.31 -24.23 -6.73
N LEU A 159 29.29 -23.73 -6.05
CA LEU A 159 27.94 -24.33 -6.01
C LEU A 159 27.28 -24.28 -7.40
N SER A 160 26.20 -25.04 -7.57
CA SER A 160 25.46 -25.03 -8.82
C SER A 160 24.85 -23.66 -9.13
N SER A 161 24.52 -23.42 -10.39
CA SER A 161 23.82 -22.19 -10.80
C SER A 161 22.33 -22.19 -10.43
N THR A 162 21.86 -23.21 -9.70
CA THR A 162 20.45 -23.39 -9.34
C THR A 162 20.24 -22.98 -7.88
N PRO A 163 19.67 -21.79 -7.59
CA PRO A 163 19.55 -21.28 -6.22
C PRO A 163 18.72 -22.18 -5.29
N ALA A 164 17.78 -22.93 -5.86
CA ALA A 164 16.96 -23.88 -5.11
C ALA A 164 17.77 -25.02 -4.48
N ASP A 165 18.96 -25.32 -5.02
CA ASP A 165 19.81 -26.41 -4.57
C ASP A 165 20.84 -25.95 -3.51
N TRP A 166 21.14 -24.64 -3.44
CA TRP A 166 22.21 -24.08 -2.60
C TRP A 166 22.12 -24.49 -1.13
N ALA A 167 20.94 -24.50 -0.52
CA ALA A 167 20.80 -24.91 0.87
C ALA A 167 21.30 -26.35 1.09
N SER A 168 20.94 -27.27 0.19
CA SER A 168 21.36 -28.66 0.28
C SER A 168 22.84 -28.86 -0.06
N GLU A 169 23.38 -28.05 -0.98
CA GLU A 169 24.79 -28.11 -1.36
C GLU A 169 25.71 -27.54 -0.27
N ILE A 170 25.31 -26.44 0.39
CA ILE A 170 26.01 -25.88 1.55
C ILE A 170 26.02 -26.91 2.70
N ASP A 171 24.87 -27.50 3.02
CA ASP A 171 24.75 -28.55 4.04
C ASP A 171 25.66 -29.75 3.73
N GLN A 172 25.70 -30.18 2.47
CA GLN A 172 26.55 -31.29 2.04
C GLN A 172 28.04 -30.94 2.16
N LEU A 173 28.45 -29.75 1.72
CA LEU A 173 29.84 -29.32 1.80
C LEU A 173 30.30 -29.18 3.26
N SER A 174 29.45 -28.63 4.12
CA SER A 174 29.65 -28.55 5.57
C SER A 174 29.86 -29.95 6.18
N ALA A 175 29.02 -30.92 5.81
CA ALA A 175 29.15 -32.31 6.26
C ALA A 175 30.42 -33.00 5.73
N ASP A 176 30.80 -32.77 4.48
CA ASP A 176 31.99 -33.35 3.85
C ASP A 176 33.28 -32.82 4.50
N LEU A 177 33.35 -31.52 4.81
CA LEU A 177 34.45 -30.90 5.56
C LEU A 177 34.55 -31.45 6.99
N ALA A 178 33.42 -31.66 7.65
CA ALA A 178 33.39 -32.25 8.99
C ALA A 178 33.83 -33.72 9.01
N ALA A 179 33.52 -34.47 7.95
CA ALA A 179 33.90 -35.89 7.81
C ALA A 179 35.38 -36.08 7.45
N ASN A 180 36.00 -35.09 6.80
CA ASN A 180 37.37 -35.15 6.30
C ASN A 180 38.26 -34.01 6.84
N PRO A 181 38.52 -33.95 8.16
CA PRO A 181 39.36 -32.91 8.73
C PRO A 181 40.82 -33.04 8.28
N VAL A 182 41.45 -31.92 7.94
CA VAL A 182 42.89 -31.84 7.71
C VAL A 182 43.57 -31.48 9.03
N ALA A 183 44.58 -32.24 9.45
CA ALA A 183 45.30 -31.99 10.70
C ALA A 183 46.25 -30.78 10.55
N GLU A 184 46.47 -30.06 11.66
CA GLU A 184 47.42 -28.96 11.68
C GLU A 184 48.83 -29.43 11.28
N GLY A 185 49.44 -28.73 10.32
CA GLY A 185 50.77 -29.06 9.78
C GLY A 185 50.75 -30.01 8.57
N GLU A 186 49.61 -30.60 8.22
CA GLU A 186 49.45 -31.36 6.98
C GLU A 186 49.34 -30.42 5.76
N PRO A 187 49.82 -30.84 4.58
CA PRO A 187 49.57 -30.11 3.33
C PRO A 187 48.07 -29.88 3.12
N GLY A 188 47.68 -28.65 2.81
CA GLY A 188 46.28 -28.27 2.59
C GLY A 188 45.51 -27.84 3.85
N TYR A 189 46.15 -27.80 5.03
CA TYR A 189 45.47 -27.34 6.25
C TYR A 189 44.89 -25.92 6.14
N GLN A 190 45.62 -24.99 5.52
CA GLN A 190 45.13 -23.62 5.33
C GLN A 190 43.93 -23.57 4.38
N GLU A 191 43.98 -24.32 3.27
CA GLU A 191 42.86 -24.40 2.32
C GLU A 191 41.61 -25.01 2.96
N TYR A 192 41.79 -26.01 3.83
CA TYR A 192 40.71 -26.56 4.64
C TYR A 192 40.08 -25.50 5.56
N LEU A 193 40.89 -24.70 6.26
CA LEU A 193 40.39 -23.60 7.10
C LEU A 193 39.65 -22.54 6.29
N ASP A 194 40.19 -22.18 5.11
CA ASP A 194 39.57 -21.18 4.23
C ASP A 194 38.21 -21.69 3.69
N GLN A 195 38.12 -22.98 3.32
CA GLN A 195 36.85 -23.61 2.92
C GLN A 195 35.84 -23.64 4.08
N LEU A 196 36.29 -23.98 5.29
CA LEU A 196 35.42 -24.00 6.47
C LEU A 196 34.84 -22.60 6.76
N ALA A 197 35.67 -21.57 6.68
CA ALA A 197 35.23 -20.18 6.85
C ALA A 197 34.28 -19.72 5.73
N ALA A 198 34.52 -20.15 4.49
CA ALA A 198 33.63 -19.83 3.36
C ALA A 198 32.26 -20.51 3.49
N VAL A 199 32.22 -21.76 3.96
CA VAL A 199 30.97 -22.47 4.24
C VAL A 199 30.20 -21.81 5.39
N GLU A 200 30.87 -21.51 6.51
CA GLU A 200 30.24 -20.82 7.64
C GLU A 200 29.64 -19.46 7.22
N LYS A 201 30.36 -18.71 6.38
CA LYS A 201 29.85 -17.47 5.80
C LYS A 201 28.60 -17.70 4.96
N ALA A 202 28.62 -18.70 4.06
CA ALA A 202 27.48 -19.02 3.20
C ALA A 202 26.25 -19.48 4.01
N GLU A 203 26.44 -20.25 5.09
CA GLU A 203 25.36 -20.64 6.01
C GLU A 203 24.71 -19.41 6.65
N VAL A 204 25.50 -18.45 7.14
CA VAL A 204 24.98 -17.19 7.72
C VAL A 204 24.22 -16.36 6.70
N GLU A 205 24.73 -16.26 5.48
CA GLU A 205 24.07 -15.51 4.40
C GLU A 205 22.79 -16.20 3.92
N LEU A 206 22.76 -17.54 3.89
CA LEU A 206 21.55 -18.31 3.60
C LEU A 206 20.47 -18.05 4.64
N ASP A 207 20.82 -18.13 5.93
CA ASP A 207 19.90 -17.85 7.03
C ASP A 207 19.34 -16.42 6.95
N ARG A 208 20.20 -15.45 6.61
CA ARG A 208 19.78 -14.05 6.42
C ARG A 208 18.84 -13.90 5.22
N ALA A 209 19.18 -14.47 4.07
CA ALA A 209 18.34 -14.41 2.87
C ALA A 209 16.97 -15.06 3.09
N LEU A 210 16.92 -16.18 3.84
CA LEU A 210 15.66 -16.82 4.22
C LEU A 210 14.83 -15.96 5.18
N ALA A 211 15.47 -15.30 6.14
CA ALA A 211 14.79 -14.38 7.05
C ALA A 211 14.23 -13.16 6.32
N ASP A 212 15.04 -12.51 5.48
CA ASP A 212 14.61 -11.36 4.67
C ASP A 212 13.51 -11.76 3.68
N LYS A 213 13.58 -12.96 3.11
CA LYS A 213 12.50 -13.50 2.27
C LYS A 213 11.18 -13.66 3.04
N ALA A 214 11.23 -14.19 4.27
CA ALA A 214 10.02 -14.33 5.08
C ALA A 214 9.39 -12.96 5.42
N VAL A 215 10.22 -11.94 5.63
CA VAL A 215 9.74 -10.55 5.81
C VAL A 215 9.10 -10.02 4.53
N LEU A 216 9.71 -10.25 3.37
CA LEU A 216 9.14 -9.88 2.08
C LEU A 216 7.79 -10.57 1.83
N ASP A 217 7.71 -11.88 2.05
CA ASP A 217 6.47 -12.64 1.84
C ASP A 217 5.35 -12.10 2.75
N ALA A 218 5.64 -11.78 4.02
CA ALA A 218 4.68 -11.15 4.92
C ALA A 218 4.25 -9.73 4.48
N ALA A 219 5.21 -8.91 4.02
CA ALA A 219 4.91 -7.56 3.55
C ALA A 219 4.05 -7.57 2.26
N VAL A 220 4.23 -8.56 1.40
CA VAL A 220 3.40 -8.77 0.20
C VAL A 220 1.98 -9.19 0.58
N ASP A 221 1.83 -10.07 1.57
CA ASP A 221 0.50 -10.45 2.08
C ASP A 221 -0.22 -9.23 2.70
N ASP A 222 0.48 -8.42 3.51
CA ASP A 222 -0.06 -7.18 4.09
C ASP A 222 -0.47 -6.17 3.01
N LEU A 223 0.36 -6.00 1.98
CA LEU A 223 0.05 -5.14 0.83
C LEU A 223 -1.22 -5.62 0.10
N ALA A 224 -1.37 -6.92 -0.13
CA ALA A 224 -2.55 -7.47 -0.78
C ALA A 224 -3.83 -7.25 0.05
N LEU A 225 -3.73 -7.35 1.38
CA LEU A 225 -4.84 -7.03 2.29
C LEU A 225 -5.19 -5.55 2.27
N ALA A 226 -4.19 -4.67 2.26
CA ALA A 226 -4.39 -3.22 2.17
C ALA A 226 -4.99 -2.80 0.82
N GLU A 227 -4.56 -3.42 -0.28
CA GLU A 227 -5.11 -3.19 -1.63
C GLU A 227 -6.60 -3.54 -1.69
N ALA A 228 -6.98 -4.69 -1.12
CA ALA A 228 -8.39 -5.08 -1.05
C ALA A 228 -9.23 -4.07 -0.25
N ALA A 229 -8.67 -3.45 0.79
CA ALA A 229 -9.35 -2.46 1.62
C ALA A 229 -9.57 -1.10 0.92
N ILE A 230 -8.86 -0.84 -0.18
CA ILE A 230 -9.01 0.39 -0.99
C ILE A 230 -9.77 0.16 -2.30
N SER A 231 -10.31 -1.04 -2.51
CA SER A 231 -11.02 -1.40 -3.74
C SER A 231 -12.26 -0.54 -4.00
N ASP A 232 -12.75 -0.60 -5.25
CA ASP A 232 -13.99 0.07 -5.65
C ASP A 232 -15.18 -0.37 -4.80
N GLU A 233 -15.26 -1.66 -4.47
CA GLU A 233 -16.27 -2.23 -3.58
C GLU A 233 -16.18 -1.63 -2.17
N SER A 234 -14.96 -1.51 -1.62
CA SER A 234 -14.73 -0.86 -0.32
C SER A 234 -15.14 0.61 -0.33
N LEU A 235 -14.91 1.33 -1.45
CA LEU A 235 -15.36 2.71 -1.63
C LEU A 235 -16.89 2.80 -1.74
N VAL A 236 -17.54 1.87 -2.46
CA VAL A 236 -19.00 1.77 -2.54
C VAL A 236 -19.61 1.55 -1.15
N ASP A 237 -19.07 0.62 -0.37
CA ASP A 237 -19.52 0.35 0.99
C ASP A 237 -19.35 1.57 1.92
N ALA A 238 -18.26 2.31 1.76
CA ALA A 238 -18.05 3.56 2.47
C ALA A 238 -19.10 4.63 2.09
N ILE A 239 -19.43 4.76 0.80
CA ILE A 239 -20.48 5.67 0.30
C ILE A 239 -21.86 5.29 0.84
N VAL A 240 -22.21 4.01 0.80
CA VAL A 240 -23.48 3.48 1.34
C VAL A 240 -23.59 3.76 2.83
N SER A 241 -22.53 3.42 3.58
CA SER A 241 -22.46 3.65 5.03
C SER A 241 -22.57 5.14 5.36
N ALA A 242 -21.87 5.99 4.63
CA ALA A 242 -21.92 7.45 4.76
C ALA A 242 -23.34 7.99 4.51
N ALA A 243 -24.03 7.51 3.46
CA ALA A 243 -25.40 7.92 3.15
C ALA A 243 -26.39 7.49 4.25
N ASN A 244 -26.23 6.27 4.77
CA ASN A 244 -27.11 5.66 5.77
C ASN A 244 -26.86 6.20 7.19
N ALA A 245 -25.68 6.76 7.48
CA ALA A 245 -25.30 7.29 8.79
C ALA A 245 -26.18 8.44 9.33
N THR A 246 -27.03 9.05 8.50
CA THR A 246 -27.89 10.20 8.91
C THR A 246 -29.37 9.89 9.00
N GLY A 247 -29.76 8.61 8.95
CA GLY A 247 -31.14 8.19 9.16
C GLY A 247 -32.11 8.61 8.06
N ASN A 248 -31.60 9.03 6.90
CA ASN A 248 -32.40 9.19 5.68
C ASN A 248 -32.77 7.80 5.11
N THR A 249 -33.60 7.77 4.05
CA THR A 249 -33.94 6.54 3.32
C THR A 249 -32.67 5.74 3.01
N PRO A 250 -32.54 4.51 3.54
CA PRO A 250 -31.36 3.68 3.32
C PRO A 250 -31.16 3.44 1.82
N ILE A 251 -29.89 3.42 1.41
CA ILE A 251 -29.47 2.96 0.09
C ILE A 251 -28.65 1.68 0.25
N THR A 252 -28.56 0.87 -0.80
CA THR A 252 -27.68 -0.31 -0.90
C THR A 252 -26.57 -0.10 -1.91
N ALA A 253 -25.65 -1.06 -2.05
CA ALA A 253 -24.60 -1.01 -3.07
C ALA A 253 -25.18 -0.89 -4.49
N ASP A 254 -26.32 -1.55 -4.78
CA ASP A 254 -27.00 -1.48 -6.08
C ASP A 254 -27.52 -0.07 -6.43
N ASP A 255 -27.69 0.79 -5.42
CA ASP A 255 -28.10 2.18 -5.62
C ASP A 255 -26.91 3.12 -5.93
N VAL A 256 -25.67 2.64 -5.79
CA VAL A 256 -24.45 3.41 -6.12
C VAL A 256 -24.12 3.19 -7.59
N THR A 257 -24.40 4.19 -8.41
CA THR A 257 -24.12 4.11 -9.85
C THR A 257 -22.64 4.32 -10.16
N PRO A 258 -22.13 3.85 -11.31
CA PRO A 258 -20.77 4.13 -11.75
C PRO A 258 -20.42 5.62 -11.76
N GLU A 259 -21.37 6.50 -12.14
CA GLU A 259 -21.15 7.94 -12.14
C GLU A 259 -21.01 8.52 -10.73
N MET A 260 -21.67 7.92 -9.72
CA MET A 260 -21.49 8.29 -8.32
C MET A 260 -20.12 7.87 -7.80
N LEU A 261 -19.66 6.67 -8.20
CA LEU A 261 -18.35 6.16 -7.86
C LEU A 261 -17.25 7.01 -8.51
N ASP A 262 -17.35 7.30 -9.81
CA ASP A 262 -16.43 8.18 -10.53
C ASP A 262 -16.39 9.59 -9.93
N TYR A 263 -17.56 10.13 -9.55
CA TYR A 263 -17.62 11.40 -8.86
C TYR A 263 -16.92 11.34 -7.50
N ALA A 264 -17.13 10.28 -6.72
CA ALA A 264 -16.49 10.10 -5.43
C ALA A 264 -14.97 10.00 -5.59
N LYS A 265 -14.47 9.15 -6.49
CA LYS A 265 -13.06 9.01 -6.86
C LYS A 265 -12.44 10.36 -7.23
N ALA A 266 -13.06 11.08 -8.17
CA ALA A 266 -12.60 12.40 -8.61
C ALA A 266 -12.59 13.46 -7.48
N LYS A 267 -13.47 13.34 -6.49
CA LYS A 267 -13.49 14.24 -5.31
C LYS A 267 -12.49 13.86 -4.24
N LEU A 268 -12.23 12.57 -4.07
CA LEU A 268 -11.33 12.03 -3.06
C LEU A 268 -9.88 12.01 -3.54
N GLY A 269 -9.64 12.08 -4.86
CA GLY A 269 -8.31 12.05 -5.44
C GLY A 269 -7.72 10.62 -5.51
N VAL A 270 -8.60 9.62 -5.56
CA VAL A 270 -8.28 8.20 -5.72
C VAL A 270 -8.77 7.68 -7.06
#